data_AF-A0A7J5X0U2-F1
#
_entry.id   AF-A0A7J5X0U2-F1
#
_cell.length_a   1.000
_cell.length_b   1.000
_cell.length_c   1.000
_cell.angle_alpha   90.00
_cell.angle_beta   90.00
_cell.angle_gamma   90.00
#
_symmetry.space_group_name_H-M   'P 1'
#
loop_
_entity.id
_entity.type
_entity.pdbx_description
1 polymer ?
#
loop_
_entity_poly.entity_id
_entity_poly.type
_entity_poly.pdbx_seq_one_letter_code
_entity_poly.pdbx_strand_id
1 'polypeptide(L)' 'MGEAASMDGAIRGYDNLYVVDGSFVPGAVGLVTPALTIAALAERTTDRFLAEH' A
#
# COMPACT_ATOMS: atom_id res chain seq x y z
N MET A 1 0.52 -4.03 6.31
CA MET A 1 1.03 -2.64 6.45
C MET A 1 1.93 -2.51 7.66
N GLY A 2 2.89 -1.59 7.65
CA GLY A 2 3.64 -1.19 8.86
C GLY A 2 4.79 -2.13 9.26
N GLU A 3 4.77 -3.39 8.82
CA GLU A 3 5.81 -4.41 9.09
C GLU A 3 6.89 -4.46 7.99
N ALA A 4 6.56 -5.01 6.81
CA ALA A 4 7.50 -5.11 5.68
C ALA A 4 7.66 -3.78 4.90
N ALA A 5 6.63 -2.94 4.92
CA ALA A 5 6.57 -1.66 4.22
C ALA A 5 6.08 -0.55 5.16
N SER A 6 6.48 0.70 4.89
CA SER A 6 5.98 1.89 5.58
C SER A 6 4.47 2.05 5.36
N MET A 7 3.85 3.02 6.03
CA MET A 7 2.42 3.32 5.81
C MET A 7 2.13 3.91 4.43
N ASP A 8 3.17 4.30 3.70
CA ASP A 8 3.09 4.88 2.37
C ASP A 8 3.65 3.91 1.31
N GLY A 9 3.67 2.61 1.62
CA GLY A 9 3.98 1.55 0.66
C GLY A 9 5.46 1.30 0.40
N ALA A 10 6.38 2.15 0.89
CA ALA A 10 7.82 1.98 0.70
C ALA A 10 8.34 0.74 1.43
N ILE A 11 9.01 -0.17 0.71
CA ILE A 11 9.57 -1.40 1.29
C ILE A 11 10.80 -1.08 2.15
N ARG A 12 10.83 -1.60 3.37
CA ARG A 12 11.99 -1.41 4.25
C ARG A 12 13.21 -2.14 3.70
N GLY A 13 14.35 -1.45 3.65
CA GLY A 13 15.63 -2.00 3.19
C GLY A 13 15.88 -1.91 1.68
N TYR A 14 14.95 -1.31 0.93
CA TYR A 14 15.11 -1.06 -0.50
C TYR A 14 14.74 0.37 -0.83
N ASP A 15 15.59 1.04 -1.59
CA ASP A 15 15.29 2.36 -2.14
C ASP A 15 14.40 2.22 -3.38
N ASN A 16 13.43 3.13 -3.53
CA ASN A 16 12.53 3.22 -4.69
C ASN A 16 11.71 1.95 -4.98
N LEU A 17 11.47 1.10 -3.97
CA LEU A 17 10.63 -0.10 -4.09
C LEU A 17 9.35 0.07 -3.26
N TYR A 18 8.19 -0.14 -3.89
CA TYR A 18 6.88 0.11 -3.28
C TYR A 18 5.91 -1.07 -3.49
N VAL A 19 5.07 -1.35 -2.49
CA VAL A 19 3.96 -2.30 -2.59
C VAL A 19 2.65 -1.56 -2.85
N VAL A 20 1.89 -2.03 -3.85
CA VAL A 20 0.71 -1.33 -4.37
C VAL A 20 -0.45 -2.28 -4.68
N ASP A 21 -0.48 -3.44 -4.00
CA ASP A 21 -1.43 -4.53 -4.25
C ASP A 21 -2.09 -5.05 -2.95
N GLY A 22 -2.82 -6.16 -3.09
CA GLY A 22 -3.53 -6.81 -1.97
C GLY A 22 -2.64 -7.32 -0.85
N SER A 23 -1.34 -7.54 -1.07
CA SER A 23 -0.42 -8.00 -0.01
C SER A 23 -0.19 -6.93 1.06
N PHE A 24 -0.42 -5.66 0.72
CA PHE A 24 -0.27 -4.56 1.66
C PHE A 24 -1.42 -4.51 2.67
N VAL A 25 -2.61 -4.97 2.26
CA VAL A 25 -3.86 -4.93 3.04
C VAL A 25 -3.82 -5.93 4.21
N PRO A 26 -4.35 -5.59 5.40
CA PRO A 26 -4.52 -6.56 6.47
C PRO A 26 -5.43 -7.72 6.03
N GLY A 27 -5.15 -8.95 6.50
CA GLY A 27 -5.68 -10.19 5.94
C GLY A 27 -7.21 -10.33 5.80
N ALA A 28 -7.99 -9.45 6.43
CA ALA A 28 -9.40 -9.27 6.10
C ALA A 28 -9.77 -7.78 6.15
N VAL A 29 -10.57 -7.34 5.17
CA VAL A 29 -11.15 -5.99 5.14
C VAL A 29 -12.66 -6.11 5.38
N GLY A 30 -13.06 -6.18 6.64
CA GLY A 30 -14.48 -6.14 7.03
C GLY A 30 -15.36 -7.26 6.48
N LEU A 31 -14.76 -8.41 6.08
CA LEU A 31 -15.47 -9.54 5.46
C LEU A 31 -16.25 -9.17 4.18
N VAL A 32 -15.82 -8.12 3.48
CA VAL A 32 -16.36 -7.71 2.17
C VAL A 32 -15.32 -7.92 1.07
N THR A 33 -15.73 -7.76 -0.19
CA THR A 33 -14.82 -7.81 -1.34
C THR A 33 -13.72 -6.74 -1.21
N PRO A 34 -12.43 -7.12 -1.21
CA PRO A 34 -11.34 -6.19 -0.91
C PRO A 34 -10.94 -5.30 -2.10
N ALA A 35 -11.47 -5.54 -3.30
CA ALA A 35 -11.01 -4.92 -4.55
C ALA A 35 -10.98 -3.38 -4.50
N LEU A 36 -12.05 -2.74 -4.01
CA LEU A 36 -12.11 -1.28 -3.91
C LEU A 36 -11.17 -0.72 -2.84
N THR A 37 -10.95 -1.45 -1.75
CA THR A 37 -9.98 -1.05 -0.72
C THR A 37 -8.55 -1.14 -1.25
N ILE A 38 -8.23 -2.18 -2.01
CA ILE A 38 -6.92 -2.32 -2.68
C ILE A 38 -6.71 -1.14 -3.64
N ALA A 39 -7.70 -0.85 -4.49
CA ALA A 39 -7.63 0.27 -5.43
C ALA A 39 -7.42 1.62 -4.72
N ALA A 40 -8.20 1.91 -3.68
CA ALA A 40 -8.06 3.16 -2.92
C ALA A 40 -6.68 3.28 -2.24
N LEU A 41 -6.12 2.18 -1.74
CA LEU A 41 -4.78 2.18 -1.16
C LEU A 41 -3.68 2.36 -2.22
N ALA A 42 -3.88 1.80 -3.41
CA ALA A 42 -2.96 1.98 -4.53
C ALA A 42 -2.93 3.44 -5.00
N GLU A 43 -4.11 4.07 -5.13
CA GLU A 43 -4.23 5.50 -5.43
C GLU A 43 -3.53 6.36 -4.38
N ARG A 44 -3.86 6.16 -3.09
CA ARG A 44 -3.22 6.89 -1.98
C ARG A 44 -1.69 6.76 -2.00
N THR A 45 -1.18 5.57 -2.25
CA THR A 45 0.27 5.29 -2.25
C THR A 45 0.97 6.00 -3.41
N THR A 46 0.35 5.95 -4.59
CA THR A 46 0.87 6.60 -5.80
C THR A 46 0.84 8.12 -5.68
N ASP A 47 -0.23 8.69 -5.15
CA ASP A 47 -0.34 10.14 -4.92
C ASP A 47 0.77 10.65 -4.00
N ARG A 48 1.08 9.90 -2.93
CA ARG A 48 2.16 10.26 -2.01
C ARG A 48 3.53 10.11 -2.64
N PHE A 49 3.74 9.06 -3.43
CA PHE A 49 4.97 8.89 -4.19
C PHE A 49 5.26 10.12 -5.06
N LEU A 50 4.26 10.58 -5.83
CA LEU A 50 4.35 11.76 -6.70
C LEU A 50 4.51 13.09 -5.95
N ALA A 51 4.04 13.18 -4.70
CA ALA A 51 4.18 14.38 -3.88
C ALA A 51 5.58 14.49 -3.24
N GLU A 52 6.23 13.34 -3.02
CA GLU A 52 7.52 13.25 -2.32
C GLU A 52 8.72 13.11 -3.30
N HIS A 53 8.48 12.77 -4.58
CA HIS A 53 9.50 12.56 -5.62
C HIS A 53 9.15 13.26 -6.94
#